data_AF-A0A2I7KG52-F1
#
_entry.id   AF-A0A2I7KG52-F1
#
_cell.length_a   1.000
_cell.length_b   1.000
_cell.length_c   1.000
_cell.angle_alpha   90.00
_cell.angle_beta   90.00
_cell.angle_gamma   90.00
#
_symmetry.space_group_name_H-M   'P 1'
#
loop_
_entity.id
_entity.type
_entity.pdbx_description
1 polymer ?
#
loop_
_entity_poly.entity_id
_entity_poly.type
_entity_poly.pdbx_seq_one_letter_code
_entity_poly.pdbx_strand_id
1 'polypeptide(L)'
;MKHLVASVALFTLPFASLANADISDFSTMGVGEDTPSACEAPRPPASLNPSPYIRNGYRAILRIMAAERWKETGSCECYLTQIPWDEVILEAEGYVTSDNPLLPFKVAELRLQADEMLATRDAACAN
;
A
#
# COMPACT_ATOMS: atom_id res chain seq x y z
N MET A 1 -7.07 -36.84 68.51
CA MET A 1 -6.68 -35.43 68.28
C MET A 1 -5.60 -35.48 67.20
N LYS A 2 -5.92 -35.32 65.89
CA LYS A 2 -6.06 -34.04 65.15
C LYS A 2 -4.83 -33.14 65.39
N HIS A 3 -3.95 -32.78 64.45
CA HIS A 3 -3.86 -32.91 63.00
C HIS A 3 -2.38 -32.80 62.57
N LEU A 4 -2.11 -33.30 61.36
CA LEU A 4 -0.88 -33.23 60.57
C LEU A 4 -0.16 -31.87 60.62
N VAL A 5 1.18 -31.94 60.70
CA VAL A 5 2.12 -30.82 60.57
C VAL A 5 2.16 -30.34 59.11
N ALA A 6 1.98 -29.03 58.91
CA ALA A 6 2.05 -28.40 57.60
C ALA A 6 3.51 -28.24 57.13
N SER A 7 3.86 -28.84 56.00
CA SER A 7 5.15 -28.62 55.31
C SER A 7 5.11 -27.29 54.56
N VAL A 8 6.01 -26.37 54.92
CA VAL A 8 6.28 -25.15 54.14
C VAL A 8 7.29 -25.50 53.05
N ALA A 9 6.85 -25.51 51.80
CA ALA A 9 7.72 -25.63 50.64
C ALA A 9 8.37 -24.26 50.36
N LEU A 10 9.70 -24.19 50.48
CA LEU A 10 10.47 -23.04 49.97
C LEU A 10 10.52 -23.12 48.44
N PHE A 11 9.77 -22.25 47.76
CA PHE A 11 9.94 -21.97 46.34
C PHE A 11 11.14 -21.03 46.16
N THR A 12 12.28 -21.55 45.72
CA THR A 12 13.38 -20.73 45.20
C THR A 12 13.05 -20.31 43.77
N LEU A 13 12.67 -19.04 43.59
CA LEU A 13 12.49 -18.44 42.27
C LEU A 13 13.86 -18.36 41.56
N PRO A 14 13.98 -18.83 40.30
CA PRO A 14 15.20 -18.64 39.54
C PRO A 14 15.34 -17.15 39.18
N PHE A 15 16.54 -16.63 39.43
CA PHE A 15 16.98 -15.28 39.07
C PHE A 15 16.56 -14.93 37.64
N ALA A 16 15.89 -13.79 37.47
CA ALA A 16 15.65 -13.18 36.18
C ALA A 16 17.00 -12.86 35.52
N SER A 17 17.35 -13.64 34.49
CA SER A 17 18.48 -13.33 33.62
C SER A 17 18.10 -12.08 32.82
N LEU A 18 18.77 -10.96 33.09
CA LEU A 18 18.68 -9.77 32.25
C LEU A 18 19.27 -10.15 30.89
N ALA A 19 18.42 -10.30 29.88
CA ALA A 19 18.87 -10.37 28.50
C ALA A 19 19.60 -9.05 28.19
N ASN A 20 20.92 -9.11 28.04
CA ASN A 20 21.64 -8.04 27.34
C ASN A 20 21.08 -8.03 25.92
N ALA A 21 20.26 -7.03 25.61
CA ALA A 21 19.97 -6.70 24.23
C ALA A 21 21.31 -6.26 23.63
N ASP A 22 21.96 -7.17 22.91
CA ASP A 22 23.06 -6.81 22.03
C ASP A 22 22.53 -5.70 21.14
N ILE A 23 23.10 -4.50 21.27
CA ILE A 23 22.89 -3.39 20.37
C ILE A 23 23.68 -3.78 19.11
N SER A 24 23.17 -4.77 18.37
CA SER A 24 23.54 -4.96 16.99
C SER A 24 23.02 -3.74 16.24
N ASP A 25 23.89 -2.75 16.21
CA ASP A 25 24.04 -1.68 15.23
C ASP A 25 22.91 -1.70 14.19
N PHE A 26 21.94 -0.79 14.36
CA PHE A 26 20.91 -0.52 13.36
C PHE A 26 21.62 0.10 12.15
N SER A 27 22.28 -0.75 11.36
CA SER A 27 22.76 -0.39 10.04
C SER A 27 21.57 0.18 9.29
N THR A 28 21.63 1.49 9.08
CA THR A 28 20.65 2.22 8.31
C THR A 28 20.50 1.49 6.99
N MET A 29 19.32 0.91 6.73
CA MET A 29 18.93 0.46 5.40
C MET A 29 18.82 1.71 4.55
N GLY A 30 19.97 2.18 4.04
CA GLY A 30 20.04 3.26 3.08
C GLY A 30 19.33 2.78 1.83
N VAL A 31 18.07 3.17 1.69
CA VAL A 31 17.40 3.11 0.40
C VAL A 31 18.22 4.03 -0.51
N GLY A 32 18.80 3.47 -1.57
CA GLY A 32 19.49 4.27 -2.57
C GLY A 32 18.55 5.37 -3.08
N GLU A 33 19.08 6.44 -3.65
CA GLU A 33 18.24 7.40 -4.38
C GLU A 33 17.54 6.63 -5.51
N ASP A 34 16.29 6.23 -5.27
CA ASP A 34 15.39 5.76 -6.31
C ASP A 34 15.16 6.96 -7.22
N THR A 35 15.91 7.02 -8.32
CA THR A 35 15.63 7.99 -9.37
C THR A 35 14.18 7.78 -9.77
N PRO A 36 13.30 8.79 -9.59
CA PRO A 36 11.89 8.62 -9.87
C PRO A 36 11.77 8.17 -11.32
N SER A 37 11.13 7.02 -11.52
CA SER A 37 10.95 6.51 -12.87
C SER A 37 10.21 7.57 -13.68
N ALA A 38 10.60 7.75 -14.94
CA ALA A 38 9.97 8.75 -15.80
C ALA A 38 8.45 8.54 -15.96
N CYS A 39 7.95 7.37 -15.57
CA CYS A 39 6.54 7.03 -15.59
C CYS A 39 6.02 6.52 -14.24
N GLU A 40 6.03 7.38 -13.23
CA GLU A 40 5.38 7.13 -11.94
C GLU A 40 4.01 7.84 -11.85
N ALA A 41 3.03 7.19 -11.21
CA ALA A 41 1.73 7.79 -10.97
C ALA A 41 1.84 8.97 -9.98
N PRO A 42 1.35 10.17 -10.31
CA PRO A 42 1.45 11.33 -9.43
C PRO A 42 0.69 11.11 -8.11
N ARG A 43 1.08 11.88 -7.09
CA ARG A 43 0.34 11.91 -5.82
C ARG A 43 -0.99 12.66 -6.03
N PRO A 44 -2.14 12.10 -5.61
CA PRO A 44 -3.42 12.79 -5.69
C PRO A 44 -3.42 14.05 -4.80
N PRO A 45 -3.81 15.22 -5.33
CA PRO A 45 -3.96 16.45 -4.54
C PRO A 45 -4.90 16.26 -3.36
N ALA A 46 -4.55 16.86 -2.22
CA ALA A 46 -5.39 16.81 -1.02
C ALA A 46 -6.77 17.48 -1.23
N SER A 47 -6.87 18.41 -2.20
CA SER A 47 -8.11 19.08 -2.57
C SER A 47 -9.14 18.18 -3.28
N LEU A 48 -8.74 17.03 -3.83
CA LEU A 48 -9.68 16.14 -4.53
C LEU A 48 -10.72 15.53 -3.59
N ASN A 49 -10.30 15.15 -2.38
CA ASN A 49 -11.18 14.60 -1.37
C ASN A 49 -10.46 14.66 -0.01
N PRO A 50 -11.14 14.98 1.11
CA PRO A 50 -10.51 14.97 2.43
C PRO A 50 -10.00 13.58 2.85
N SER A 51 -10.67 12.51 2.41
CA SER A 51 -10.31 11.13 2.76
C SER A 51 -9.09 10.66 1.97
N PRO A 52 -7.97 10.29 2.65
CA PRO A 52 -6.83 9.67 1.97
C PRO A 52 -7.19 8.32 1.33
N TYR A 53 -8.18 7.61 1.88
CA TYR A 53 -8.66 6.36 1.32
C TYR A 53 -9.25 6.56 -0.09
N ILE A 54 -10.12 7.55 -0.24
CA ILE A 54 -10.76 7.89 -1.52
C ILE A 54 -9.69 8.36 -2.52
N ARG A 55 -8.77 9.23 -2.09
CA ARG A 55 -7.64 9.67 -2.93
C ARG A 55 -6.76 8.50 -3.40
N ASN A 56 -6.54 7.49 -2.56
CA ASN A 56 -5.83 6.27 -2.94
C ASN A 56 -6.61 5.44 -3.96
N GLY A 57 -7.94 5.42 -3.86
CA GLY A 57 -8.83 4.87 -4.90
C GLY A 57 -8.65 5.59 -6.24
N TYR A 58 -8.72 6.92 -6.25
CA TYR A 58 -8.48 7.72 -7.47
C TYR A 58 -7.10 7.45 -8.08
N ARG A 59 -6.04 7.36 -7.27
CA ARG A 59 -4.71 7.01 -7.80
C ARG A 59 -4.67 5.61 -8.41
N ALA A 60 -5.42 4.64 -7.88
CA ALA A 60 -5.51 3.30 -8.49
C ALA A 60 -6.27 3.35 -9.82
N ILE A 61 -7.37 4.09 -9.88
CA ILE A 61 -8.18 4.27 -11.10
C ILE A 61 -7.38 4.99 -12.20
N LEU A 62 -6.63 6.05 -11.86
CA LEU A 62 -5.70 6.71 -12.77
C LEU A 62 -4.73 5.71 -13.43
N ARG A 63 -4.22 4.75 -12.66
CA ARG A 63 -3.29 3.74 -13.17
C ARG A 63 -3.98 2.74 -14.10
N ILE A 64 -5.21 2.37 -13.81
CA ILE A 64 -6.04 1.52 -14.68
C ILE A 64 -6.29 2.26 -16.00
N MET A 65 -6.81 3.49 -15.95
CA MET A 65 -7.08 4.31 -17.14
C MET A 65 -5.82 4.51 -18.01
N ALA A 66 -4.66 4.77 -17.39
CA ALA A 66 -3.41 4.92 -18.12
C ALA A 66 -2.99 3.62 -18.83
N ALA A 67 -3.20 2.46 -18.19
CA ALA A 67 -2.92 1.18 -18.81
C ALA A 67 -3.95 0.81 -19.89
N GLU A 68 -5.22 1.19 -19.74
CA GLU A 68 -6.24 1.08 -20.80
C GLU A 68 -5.86 1.92 -22.01
N ARG A 69 -5.44 3.16 -21.80
CA ARG A 69 -4.97 4.04 -22.87
C ARG A 69 -3.79 3.45 -23.62
N TRP A 70 -2.84 2.84 -22.91
CA TRP A 70 -1.76 2.08 -23.54
C TRP A 70 -2.31 0.92 -24.40
N LYS A 71 -3.26 0.13 -23.89
CA LYS A 71 -3.86 -0.97 -24.67
C LYS A 71 -4.57 -0.47 -25.93
N GLU A 72 -5.23 0.67 -25.86
CA GLU A 72 -5.95 1.29 -26.98
C GLU A 72 -5.01 1.85 -28.04
N THR A 73 -3.93 2.54 -27.63
CA THR A 73 -3.03 3.22 -28.56
C THR A 73 -1.83 2.38 -28.99
N GLY A 74 -1.45 1.38 -28.19
CA GLY A 74 -0.19 0.64 -28.31
C GLY A 74 1.06 1.47 -28.00
N SER A 75 0.92 2.71 -27.54
CA SER A 75 2.03 3.64 -27.33
C SER A 75 2.67 3.46 -25.95
N CYS A 76 4.00 3.35 -25.90
CA CYS A 76 4.78 3.30 -24.65
C CYS A 76 4.96 4.66 -23.98
N GLU A 77 4.21 5.68 -24.40
CA GLU A 77 4.15 6.96 -23.71
C GLU A 77 3.61 6.82 -22.28
N CYS A 78 4.08 7.70 -21.39
CA CYS A 78 3.57 7.71 -20.03
C CYS A 78 2.24 8.46 -19.92
N TYR A 79 1.13 7.72 -19.88
CA TYR A 79 -0.19 8.32 -19.69
C TYR A 79 -0.52 8.69 -18.24
N LEU A 80 0.25 8.21 -17.26
CA LEU A 80 0.01 8.48 -15.83
C LEU A 80 0.06 9.97 -15.44
N THR A 81 0.77 10.79 -16.21
CA THR A 81 0.89 12.24 -15.99
C THR A 81 0.04 13.06 -16.96
N GLN A 82 -0.63 12.40 -17.93
CA GLN A 82 -1.43 13.06 -18.98
C GLN A 82 -2.92 13.06 -18.66
N ILE A 83 -3.40 12.09 -17.90
CA ILE A 83 -4.81 11.98 -17.50
C ILE A 83 -5.05 12.95 -16.33
N PRO A 84 -5.97 13.93 -16.48
CA PRO A 84 -6.24 14.90 -15.44
C PRO A 84 -7.17 14.31 -14.36
N TRP A 85 -7.07 14.82 -13.14
CA TRP A 85 -7.77 14.23 -11.99
C TRP A 85 -9.30 14.37 -12.04
N ASP A 86 -9.82 15.37 -12.74
CA ASP A 86 -11.26 15.52 -12.98
C ASP A 86 -11.81 14.39 -13.85
N GLU A 87 -11.08 13.96 -14.87
CA GLU A 87 -11.42 12.78 -15.67
C GLU A 87 -11.43 11.50 -14.82
N VAL A 88 -10.42 11.33 -13.96
CA VAL A 88 -10.36 10.20 -13.01
C VAL A 88 -11.58 10.19 -12.07
N ILE A 89 -12.03 11.36 -11.61
CA ILE A 89 -13.20 11.47 -10.73
C ILE A 89 -14.49 11.09 -11.46
N LEU A 90 -14.65 11.51 -12.72
CA LEU A 90 -15.80 11.15 -13.55
C LEU A 90 -15.84 9.63 -13.78
N GLU A 91 -14.70 9.04 -14.10
CA GLU A 91 -14.58 7.60 -14.36
C GLU A 91 -14.76 6.76 -13.07
N ALA A 92 -14.46 7.34 -11.89
CA ALA A 92 -14.51 6.63 -10.62
C ALA A 92 -15.90 6.09 -10.24
N GLU A 93 -16.99 6.64 -10.79
CA GLU A 93 -18.34 6.12 -10.57
C GLU A 93 -18.47 4.65 -11.01
N GLY A 94 -17.80 4.26 -12.10
CA GLY A 94 -17.78 2.89 -12.61
C GLY A 94 -17.07 1.88 -11.70
N TYR A 95 -16.33 2.37 -10.70
CA TYR A 95 -15.55 1.55 -9.76
C TYR A 95 -16.15 1.51 -8.35
N VAL A 96 -17.32 2.13 -8.14
CA VAL A 96 -18.02 2.08 -6.85
C VAL A 96 -18.56 0.66 -6.60
N THR A 97 -18.27 0.13 -5.43
CA THR A 97 -18.60 -1.25 -5.01
C THR A 97 -19.37 -1.31 -3.70
N SER A 98 -19.56 -0.16 -3.04
CA SER A 98 -20.24 -0.05 -1.76
C SER A 98 -21.05 1.25 -1.69
N ASP A 99 -22.23 1.17 -1.08
CA ASP A 99 -23.06 2.34 -0.76
C ASP A 99 -22.51 3.16 0.42
N ASN A 100 -21.44 2.70 1.09
CA ASN A 100 -20.79 3.47 2.15
C ASN A 100 -19.96 4.62 1.56
N PRO A 101 -20.34 5.89 1.76
CA PRO A 101 -19.65 7.03 1.15
C PRO A 101 -18.21 7.21 1.66
N LEU A 102 -17.84 6.60 2.80
CA LEU A 102 -16.48 6.63 3.33
C LEU A 102 -15.57 5.55 2.71
N LEU A 103 -16.17 4.47 2.21
CA LEU A 103 -15.48 3.31 1.64
C LEU A 103 -16.12 2.88 0.30
N PRO A 104 -16.22 3.78 -0.69
CA PRO A 104 -16.96 3.49 -1.93
C PRO A 104 -16.25 2.46 -2.82
N PHE A 105 -14.94 2.30 -2.67
CA PHE A 105 -14.11 1.44 -3.52
C PHE A 105 -13.58 0.23 -2.75
N LYS A 106 -13.15 -0.79 -3.49
CA LYS A 106 -12.22 -1.80 -2.98
C LYS A 106 -10.79 -1.47 -3.41
N VAL A 107 -10.17 -0.52 -2.71
CA VAL A 107 -8.86 0.05 -3.10
C VAL A 107 -7.77 -1.01 -3.29
N ALA A 108 -7.76 -2.09 -2.50
CA ALA A 108 -6.79 -3.17 -2.65
C ALA A 108 -6.94 -3.91 -3.99
N GLU A 109 -8.17 -4.23 -4.39
CA GLU A 109 -8.47 -4.90 -5.67
C GLU A 109 -8.11 -4.00 -6.86
N LEU A 110 -8.44 -2.70 -6.79
CA LEU A 110 -8.06 -1.73 -7.82
C LEU A 110 -6.55 -1.61 -8.01
N ARG A 111 -5.79 -1.68 -6.90
CA ARG A 111 -4.33 -1.61 -6.96
C ARG A 111 -3.73 -2.86 -7.60
N LEU A 112 -4.24 -4.03 -7.26
CA LEU A 112 -3.80 -5.28 -7.88
C LEU A 112 -4.07 -5.27 -9.38
N GLN A 113 -5.28 -4.89 -9.79
CA GLN A 113 -5.62 -4.74 -11.21
C GLN A 113 -4.68 -3.75 -11.92
N ALA A 114 -4.46 -2.57 -11.33
CA ALA A 114 -3.54 -1.57 -11.88
C ALA A 114 -2.10 -2.11 -12.02
N ASP A 115 -1.62 -2.83 -11.01
CA ASP A 115 -0.28 -3.44 -10.99
C ASP A 115 -0.13 -4.47 -12.11
N GLU A 116 -1.10 -5.36 -12.29
CA GLU A 116 -1.12 -6.39 -13.35
C GLU A 116 -1.12 -5.76 -14.75
N MET A 117 -1.96 -4.75 -14.96
CA MET A 117 -2.07 -4.06 -16.26
C MET A 117 -0.79 -3.30 -16.60
N LEU A 118 -0.21 -2.59 -15.63
CA LEU A 118 1.05 -1.86 -15.84
C LEU A 118 2.25 -2.80 -15.97
N ALA A 119 2.28 -3.93 -15.28
CA ALA A 119 3.32 -4.94 -15.49
C ALA A 119 3.27 -5.50 -16.92
N THR A 120 2.07 -5.70 -17.47
CA THR A 120 1.89 -6.12 -18.87
C THR A 120 2.43 -5.06 -19.83
N ARG A 121 2.14 -3.77 -19.58
CA ARG A 121 2.72 -2.66 -20.33
C ARG A 121 4.25 -2.68 -20.24
N ASP A 122 4.80 -2.76 -19.05
CA ASP A 122 6.24 -2.68 -18.80
C ASP A 122 6.99 -3.80 -19.50
N ALA A 123 6.44 -5.02 -19.50
CA ALA A 123 6.99 -6.12 -20.27
C ALA A 123 6.97 -5.87 -21.79
N ALA A 124 5.90 -5.24 -22.31
CA ALA A 124 5.77 -4.95 -23.74
C ALA A 124 6.62 -3.74 -24.19
N CYS A 125 6.89 -2.80 -23.28
CA CYS A 125 7.59 -1.56 -23.55
C CYS A 125 9.07 -1.56 -23.09
N ALA A 126 9.54 -2.68 -22.54
CA ALA A 126 10.95 -2.88 -22.21
C ALA A 126 11.79 -2.91 -23.49
N ASN A 127 12.43 -1.78 -23.80
CA ASN A 127 13.41 -1.63 -24.87
C ASN A 127 14.75 -1.17 -24.28
#